data_AF-A0A524HKY1-F1
#
_entry.id   AF-A0A524HKY1-F1
#
_cell.length_a   1.000
_cell.length_b   1.000
_cell.length_c   1.000
_cell.angle_alpha   90.00
_cell.angle_beta   90.00
_cell.angle_gamma   90.00
#
_symmetry.space_group_name_H-M   'P 1'
#
loop_
_entity.id
_entity.type
_entity.pdbx_description
1 polymer ?
#
loop_
_entity_poly.entity_id
_entity_poly.type
_entity_poly.pdbx_seq_one_letter_code
_entity_poly.pdbx_strand_id
1 'polypeptide(L)' 'MRETGILNREISDIISSQGHMDELIVCDAGFPIPLGVRTIDISLAKDKPTVPELIEELLKHHSVEKVIMANQTKET' A
#
# COMPACT_ATOMS: atom_id res chain seq x y z
N MET A 1 -17.64 13.20 -0.77
CA MET A 1 -16.47 13.18 0.15
C MET A 1 -16.61 11.94 1.00
N ARG A 2 -15.51 11.24 1.33
CA ARG A 2 -15.58 10.13 2.29
C ARG A 2 -15.55 10.70 3.70
N GLU A 3 -16.49 10.27 4.53
CA GLU A 3 -16.57 10.64 5.96
C GLU A 3 -15.71 9.73 6.83
N THR A 4 -15.45 8.51 6.36
CA THR A 4 -14.64 7.48 7.03
C THR A 4 -13.81 6.69 6.02
N GLY A 5 -12.75 6.05 6.51
CA GLY A 5 -11.85 5.23 5.68
C GLY A 5 -10.77 6.04 4.96
N ILE A 6 -10.05 5.36 4.07
CA ILE A 6 -8.97 5.97 3.30
C ILE A 6 -9.52 7.03 2.33
N LEU A 7 -8.95 8.24 2.43
CA LEU A 7 -9.34 9.41 1.64
C LEU A 7 -8.83 9.36 0.19
N ASN A 8 -7.65 8.75 -0.03
CA ASN A 8 -7.12 8.59 -1.38
C ASN A 8 -8.08 7.71 -2.19
N ARG A 9 -8.67 8.29 -3.25
CA ARG A 9 -9.70 7.64 -4.05
C ARG A 9 -9.22 6.33 -4.68
N GLU A 10 -7.98 6.28 -5.15
CA GLU A 10 -7.46 5.10 -5.83
C GLU A 10 -7.15 3.98 -4.85
N ILE A 11 -6.57 4.29 -3.69
CA ILE A 11 -6.32 3.29 -2.64
C ILE A 11 -7.65 2.73 -2.13
N SER A 12 -8.61 3.63 -1.91
CA SER A 12 -9.98 3.30 -1.57
C SER A 12 -10.60 2.29 -2.54
N ASP A 13 -10.47 2.56 -3.85
CA ASP A 13 -10.99 1.74 -4.92
C ASP A 13 -10.36 0.35 -4.93
N ILE A 14 -9.01 0.27 -4.87
CA ILE A 14 -8.28 -1.00 -4.80
C ILE A 14 -8.76 -1.84 -3.62
N ILE A 15 -8.74 -1.30 -2.40
CA ILE A 15 -9.13 -2.04 -1.20
C ILE A 15 -10.57 -2.53 -1.29
N SER A 16 -11.48 -1.73 -1.85
CA SER A 16 -12.89 -2.13 -1.99
C SER A 16 -13.13 -3.17 -3.08
N SER A 17 -12.21 -3.26 -4.05
CA SER A 17 -12.30 -4.20 -5.18
C SER A 17 -11.63 -5.55 -4.90
N GLN A 18 -10.80 -5.64 -3.86
CA GLN A 18 -10.05 -6.85 -3.53
C GLN A 18 -10.96 -7.97 -3.00
N GLY A 19 -10.77 -9.17 -3.54
CA GLY A 19 -11.32 -10.42 -3.04
C GLY A 19 -10.37 -11.14 -2.08
N HIS A 20 -10.77 -12.33 -1.65
CA HIS A 20 -9.93 -13.20 -0.84
C HIS A 20 -8.71 -13.66 -1.65
N MET A 21 -7.53 -13.61 -1.02
CA MET A 21 -6.22 -13.92 -1.61
C MET A 21 -5.68 -12.92 -2.65
N ASP A 22 -6.35 -11.79 -2.87
CA ASP A 22 -5.76 -10.70 -3.67
C ASP A 22 -4.58 -10.07 -2.92
N GLU A 23 -3.56 -9.68 -3.67
CA GLU A 23 -2.32 -9.14 -3.12
C GLU A 23 -2.23 -7.63 -3.36
N LEU A 24 -1.67 -6.92 -2.37
CA LEU A 24 -1.32 -5.50 -2.45
C LEU A 24 0.15 -5.34 -2.07
N ILE A 25 0.91 -4.62 -2.88
CA ILE A 25 2.32 -4.30 -2.60
C ILE A 25 2.40 -2.83 -2.19
N VAL A 26 3.01 -2.58 -1.03
CA VAL A 26 3.51 -1.26 -0.63
C VAL A 26 5.02 -1.29 -0.73
N CYS A 27 5.60 -0.37 -1.48
CA CYS A 27 7.03 -0.35 -1.77
C CYS A 27 7.60 1.07 -1.63
N ASP A 28 8.93 1.16 -1.51
CA ASP A 28 9.65 2.42 -1.54
C ASP A 28 9.76 3.00 -2.97
N ALA A 29 10.26 4.23 -3.07
CA ALA A 29 10.42 4.96 -4.33
C ALA A 29 11.44 4.34 -5.31
N GLY A 30 12.27 3.40 -4.86
CA GLY A 30 13.27 2.71 -5.68
C GLY A 30 12.79 1.37 -6.24
N PHE A 31 11.59 0.91 -5.88
CA PHE A 31 11.10 -0.41 -6.29
C PHE A 31 10.75 -0.47 -7.79
N PRO A 32 11.27 -1.45 -8.55
CA PRO A 32 10.93 -1.60 -9.96
C PRO A 32 9.51 -2.17 -10.13
N ILE A 33 8.65 -1.42 -10.82
CA ILE A 33 7.25 -1.79 -11.03
C ILE A 33 7.11 -2.66 -12.28
N PRO A 34 6.53 -3.87 -12.20
CA PRO A 34 6.30 -4.71 -13.37
C PRO A 34 5.30 -4.07 -14.35
N LEU A 35 5.49 -4.33 -15.65
CA LEU A 35 4.58 -3.86 -16.69
C LEU A 35 3.18 -4.44 -16.51
N GLY A 36 2.16 -3.58 -16.63
CA GLY A 36 0.75 -3.97 -16.56
C GLY A 36 0.19 -4.08 -15.15
N VAL A 37 1.00 -3.84 -14.10
CA VAL A 37 0.51 -3.76 -12.72
C VAL A 37 -0.10 -2.37 -12.49
N ARG A 38 -1.30 -2.31 -11.89
CA ARG A 38 -1.90 -1.04 -11.48
C ARG A 38 -1.05 -0.41 -10.38
N THR A 39 -0.68 0.85 -10.56
CA THR A 39 0.20 1.58 -9.63
C THR A 39 -0.45 2.88 -9.19
N ILE A 40 -0.37 3.15 -7.90
CA ILE A 40 -0.74 4.44 -7.32
C ILE A 40 0.52 5.05 -6.73
N ASP A 41 1.01 6.13 -7.34
CA ASP A 41 2.09 6.91 -6.76
C ASP A 41 1.50 7.95 -5.79
N ILE A 42 1.92 7.87 -4.53
CA ILE A 42 1.52 8.79 -3.46
C ILE A 42 2.70 9.57 -2.89
N SER A 43 3.88 9.46 -3.53
CA SER A 43 5.11 10.10 -3.10
C SER A 43 4.99 11.63 -3.23
N LEU A 44 5.07 12.34 -2.10
CA LEU A 44 5.02 13.81 -2.08
C LEU A 44 6.41 14.44 -2.03
N ALA A 45 7.31 13.81 -1.28
CA ALA A 45 8.71 14.20 -1.15
C ALA A 45 9.50 12.97 -0.69
N LYS A 46 10.83 13.12 -0.58
CA LYS A 46 11.67 12.09 0.04
C LYS A 46 11.11 11.76 1.44
N ASP A 47 10.90 10.46 1.68
CA ASP A 47 10.38 9.91 2.93
C ASP A 47 9.00 10.48 3.35
N LYS A 48 8.17 10.91 2.38
CA LYS A 48 6.84 11.47 2.66
C LYS A 48 5.78 11.02 1.65
N PRO A 49 4.77 10.23 2.07
CA PRO A 49 4.70 9.49 3.33
C PRO A 49 5.76 8.37 3.39
N THR A 50 6.06 7.86 4.58
CA THR A 50 6.89 6.67 4.75
C THR A 50 6.10 5.38 4.54
N VAL A 51 6.78 4.28 4.20
CA VAL A 51 6.14 2.95 4.04
C VAL A 51 5.41 2.50 5.33
N PRO A 52 6.00 2.61 6.53
CA PRO A 52 5.31 2.24 7.77
C PRO A 52 4.05 3.08 8.04
N GLU A 53 4.08 4.39 7.81
CA GLU A 53 2.90 5.25 7.97
C GLU A 53 1.76 4.82 7.05
N LEU A 54 2.08 4.46 5.80
CA LEU A 54 1.07 3.97 4.87
C LEU A 54 0.50 2.63 5.31
N ILE A 55 1.34 1.69 5.73
CA ILE A 55 0.90 0.37 6.21
C ILE A 55 0.00 0.51 7.45
N GLU A 56 0.37 1.36 8.41
CA GLU A 56 -0.44 1.59 9.61
C GLU A 56 -1.83 2.10 9.24
N GLU A 57 -1.93 3.04 8.30
CA GLU A 57 -3.22 3.57 7.84
C GLU A 57 -4.02 2.53 7.05
N LEU A 58 -3.37 1.73 6.21
CA LEU A 58 -4.01 0.65 5.46
C LEU A 58 -4.62 -0.39 6.40
N LEU A 59 -3.91 -0.82 7.44
CA LEU A 59 -4.34 -1.85 8.38
C LEU A 59 -5.57 -1.45 9.20
N LYS A 60 -5.90 -0.16 9.30
CA LYS A 60 -7.16 0.31 9.92
C LYS A 60 -8.40 -0.03 9.08
N HIS A 61 -8.21 -0.25 7.78
CA HIS A 61 -9.30 -0.35 6.80
C HIS A 61 -9.23 -1.58 5.90
N HIS A 62 -8.14 -2.36 5.95
CA HIS A 62 -7.91 -3.51 5.11
C HIS A 62 -7.54 -4.73 5.97
N SER A 63 -8.27 -5.84 5.76
CA SER A 63 -8.02 -7.09 6.47
C SER A 63 -6.88 -7.86 5.79
N VAL A 64 -5.84 -8.18 6.55
CA VAL A 64 -4.62 -8.85 6.04
C VAL A 64 -4.43 -10.16 6.79
N GLU A 65 -4.32 -11.26 6.05
CA GLU A 65 -4.07 -12.59 6.62
C GLU A 65 -2.59 -12.99 6.59
N LYS A 66 -1.80 -12.40 5.69
CA LYS A 66 -0.39 -12.72 5.49
C LYS A 66 0.38 -11.53 4.98
N VAL A 67 1.63 -11.40 5.44
CA VAL A 67 2.59 -10.41 4.95
C VAL A 67 3.80 -11.13 4.39
N ILE A 68 4.24 -10.69 3.22
CA ILE A 68 5.49 -11.13 2.59
C ILE A 68 6.42 -9.91 2.55
N MET A 69 7.64 -10.08 3.05
CA MET A 69 8.66 -9.04 3.05
C MET A 69 10.01 -9.62 2.65
N ALA A 70 10.84 -8.81 1.98
CA ALA A 70 12.22 -9.18 1.71
C ALA A 70 12.98 -9.36 3.04
N ASN A 71 13.89 -10.33 3.10
CA ASN A 71 14.66 -10.58 4.33
C ASN A 71 15.55 -9.39 4.69
N GLN A 72 16.09 -8.70 3.70
CA GLN A 72 16.89 -7.49 3.87
C GLN A 72 16.14 -6.38 4.61
N THR A 73 14.81 -6.30 4.42
CA THR A 73 13.97 -5.33 5.15
C THR A 73 13.90 -5.63 6.65
N LYS A 74 14.12 -6.87 7.09
CA LYS A 74 14.17 -7.23 8.52
C LYS A 74 15.47 -6.82 9.20
N GLU A 75 16.51 -6.58 8.41
CA GLU A 75 17.86 -6.23 8.88
C GLU A 75 18.08 -4.71 8.96
N THR A 76 17.09 -3.93 8.52
CA THR A 76 17.08 -2.46 8.52
C THR A 76 16.28 -1.94 9.70
#